data_AF-A0A380GZN0-F1
#
_entry.id   AF-A0A380GZN0-F1
#
_cell.length_a   1.000
_cell.length_b   1.000
_cell.length_c   1.000
_cell.angle_alpha   90.00
_cell.angle_beta   90.00
_cell.angle_gamma   90.00
#
_symmetry.space_group_name_H-M   'P 1'
#
loop_
_entity.id
_entity.type
_entity.pdbx_description
1 polymer ?
#
loop_
_entity_poly.entity_id
_entity_poly.type
_entity_poly.pdbx_seq_one_letter_code
_entity_poly.pdbx_strand_id
1 'polypeptide(L)'
;MTHVVTHPQFVVPTPHRIFDFFNAFIGTHDFDQIYENYPIRYSIIGHVHFRKKLYEHGIHYICPCLGYQRQWRTQDIVKEMNDALVEFHI
;
A
#
# COMPACT_ATOMS: atom_id res chain seq x y z
N MET A 1 8.72 -4.76 5.12
CA MET A 1 7.97 -4.23 3.96
C MET A 1 7.54 -5.40 3.13
N THR A 2 6.24 -5.51 2.83
CA THR A 2 5.73 -6.57 1.94
C THR A 2 5.47 -5.98 0.57
N HIS A 3 5.98 -6.59 -0.49
CA HIS A 3 5.63 -6.20 -1.87
C HIS A 3 4.31 -6.86 -2.30
N VAL A 4 3.31 -6.83 -1.42
CA VAL A 4 1.95 -7.33 -1.62
C VAL A 4 0.95 -6.41 -0.92
N VAL A 5 -0.30 -6.44 -1.37
CA VAL A 5 -1.46 -5.80 -0.75
C VAL A 5 -2.02 -6.70 0.33
N THR A 6 -2.15 -6.14 1.53
CA THR A 6 -2.64 -6.84 2.72
C THR A 6 -3.94 -6.26 3.26
N HIS A 7 -4.58 -5.35 2.50
CA HIS A 7 -5.81 -4.69 2.94
C HIS A 7 -6.69 -4.32 1.74
N PRO A 8 -7.99 -4.70 1.71
CA PRO A 8 -8.87 -4.50 0.56
C PRO A 8 -8.96 -3.04 0.08
N GLN A 9 -8.87 -2.07 0.99
CA GLN A 9 -8.89 -0.66 0.61
C GLN A 9 -7.69 -0.17 -0.23
N PHE A 10 -6.70 -1.03 -0.48
CA PHE A 10 -5.54 -0.72 -1.33
C PHE A 10 -5.60 -1.41 -2.69
N VAL A 11 -6.63 -2.22 -2.97
CA VAL A 11 -6.86 -2.77 -4.31
C VAL A 11 -7.38 -1.68 -5.26
N VAL A 12 -7.23 -1.89 -6.56
CA VAL A 12 -7.81 -0.97 -7.54
C VAL A 12 -9.33 -1.17 -7.58
N PRO A 13 -10.16 -0.10 -7.55
CA PRO A 13 -11.62 -0.23 -7.58
C PRO A 13 -12.13 -1.04 -8.77
N THR A 14 -13.08 -1.94 -8.49
CA THR A 14 -13.77 -2.78 -9.47
C THR A 14 -15.21 -2.31 -9.68
N PRO A 15 -15.85 -2.56 -10.85
CA PRO A 15 -15.29 -3.27 -12.00
C PRO A 15 -14.37 -2.37 -12.83
N HIS A 16 -13.23 -2.91 -13.23
CA HIS A 16 -12.32 -2.27 -14.18
C HIS A 16 -11.67 -3.33 -15.06
N ARG A 17 -12.03 -3.35 -16.35
CA ARG A 17 -11.69 -4.41 -17.32
C ARG A 17 -10.24 -4.92 -17.26
N ILE A 18 -9.28 -4.02 -17.05
CA ILE A 18 -7.86 -4.35 -16.96
C ILE A 18 -7.45 -4.75 -15.54
N PHE A 19 -7.96 -4.05 -14.52
CA PHE A 19 -7.46 -4.19 -13.15
C PHE A 19 -8.15 -5.31 -12.39
N ASP A 20 -9.33 -5.76 -12.81
CA ASP A 20 -9.99 -6.93 -12.23
C ASP A 20 -9.08 -8.17 -12.33
N PHE A 21 -8.42 -8.38 -13.48
CA PHE A 21 -7.43 -9.44 -13.66
C PHE A 21 -6.20 -9.22 -12.79
N PHE A 22 -5.62 -8.02 -12.80
CA PHE A 22 -4.39 -7.75 -12.04
C PHE A 22 -4.59 -7.80 -10.53
N ASN A 23 -5.76 -7.41 -10.01
CA ASN A 23 -6.10 -7.51 -8.60
C ASN A 23 -5.99 -8.94 -8.07
N ALA A 24 -6.13 -9.98 -8.91
CA ALA A 24 -5.93 -11.37 -8.51
C ALA A 24 -4.47 -11.71 -8.15
N PHE A 25 -3.49 -10.86 -8.52
CA PHE A 25 -2.06 -11.13 -8.35
C PHE A 25 -1.40 -10.23 -7.29
N ILE A 26 -2.15 -9.32 -6.67
CA ILE A 26 -1.56 -8.29 -5.81
C ILE A 26 -1.56 -8.66 -4.32
N GLY A 27 -2.33 -9.65 -3.90
CA GLY A 27 -2.47 -10.04 -2.49
C GLY A 27 -3.29 -11.33 -2.29
N THR A 28 -3.41 -11.74 -1.03
CA THR A 28 -4.23 -12.89 -0.58
C THR A 28 -4.79 -12.62 0.81
N HIS A 29 -5.94 -13.24 1.12
CA HIS A 29 -6.53 -13.25 2.46
C HIS A 29 -5.77 -14.14 3.46
N ASP A 30 -4.83 -14.95 3.00
CA ASP A 30 -4.03 -15.80 3.91
C ASP A 30 -3.21 -14.96 4.92
N PHE A 31 -2.98 -13.68 4.63
CA PHE A 31 -2.31 -12.75 5.55
C PHE A 31 -3.20 -12.28 6.70
N ASP A 32 -4.52 -12.43 6.62
CA ASP A 32 -5.45 -11.96 7.66
C ASP A 32 -5.13 -12.60 9.01
N GLN A 33 -4.72 -13.88 9.00
CA GLN A 33 -4.26 -14.61 10.18
C GLN A 33 -3.07 -13.95 10.89
N ILE A 34 -2.20 -13.23 10.17
CA ILE A 34 -1.07 -12.51 10.80
C ILE A 34 -1.59 -11.34 11.63
N TYR A 35 -2.59 -10.63 11.13
CA TYR A 35 -3.19 -9.49 11.83
C TYR A 35 -4.02 -9.93 13.04
N GLU A 36 -4.61 -11.12 12.98
CA GLU A 36 -5.34 -11.70 14.11
C GLU A 36 -4.40 -12.22 15.22
N ASN A 37 -3.28 -12.84 14.84
CA ASN A 37 -2.42 -13.56 15.79
C ASN A 37 -1.30 -12.71 16.41
N TYR A 38 -0.99 -11.54 15.84
CA TYR A 38 0.11 -10.69 16.28
C TYR A 38 -0.33 -9.23 16.49
N PRO A 39 0.26 -8.51 17.46
CA PRO A 39 -0.06 -7.11 17.71
C PRO A 39 0.60 -6.19 16.68
N ILE A 40 0.17 -6.29 15.42
CA ILE A 40 0.68 -5.48 14.32
C ILE A 40 0.24 -4.04 14.53
N ARG A 41 1.19 -3.10 14.64
CA ARG A 41 0.89 -1.66 14.73
C ARG A 41 1.03 -0.94 13.39
N TYR A 42 1.89 -1.46 12.52
CA TYR A 42 2.19 -0.86 11.21
C TYR A 42 2.22 -1.94 10.13
N SER A 43 1.48 -1.70 9.06
CA SER A 43 1.48 -2.52 7.84
C SER A 43 1.97 -1.69 6.66
N ILE A 44 3.13 -2.04 6.12
CA ILE A 44 3.79 -1.30 5.03
C ILE A 44 3.61 -2.06 3.72
N ILE A 45 2.72 -1.53 2.87
CA ILE A 45 2.20 -2.12 1.63
C ILE A 45 2.95 -1.57 0.41
N GLY A 46 3.32 -2.46 -0.52
CA GLY A 46 3.90 -2.10 -1.81
C GLY A 46 2.97 -2.38 -2.99
N HIS A 47 3.56 -2.66 -4.15
CA HIS A 47 2.93 -3.20 -5.36
C HIS A 47 2.01 -2.26 -6.16
N VAL A 48 1.06 -1.57 -5.54
CA VAL A 48 -0.02 -0.86 -6.26
C VAL A 48 0.35 0.51 -6.82
N HIS A 49 1.56 1.00 -6.54
CA HIS A 49 2.09 2.29 -7.03
C HIS A 49 1.16 3.48 -6.72
N PHE A 50 0.40 3.38 -5.62
CA PHE A 50 -0.54 4.40 -5.17
C PHE A 50 -0.27 4.76 -3.71
N ARG A 51 -0.06 6.05 -3.43
CA ARG A 51 0.21 6.52 -2.08
C ARG A 51 -1.08 6.64 -1.28
N LYS A 52 -1.18 5.85 -0.21
CA LYS A 52 -2.34 5.86 0.69
C LYS A 52 -1.93 5.54 2.11
N LYS A 53 -2.59 6.18 3.08
CA LYS A 53 -2.54 5.83 4.50
C LYS A 53 -3.97 5.53 4.96
N LEU A 54 -4.11 4.52 5.80
CA LEU A 54 -5.36 4.13 6.43
C LEU A 54 -5.06 3.74 7.88
N TYR A 55 -5.88 4.17 8.81
CA TYR A 55 -5.85 3.70 10.18
C TYR A 55 -7.15 2.95 10.47
N GLU A 56 -7.02 1.68 10.85
CA GLU A 56 -8.17 0.82 11.10
C GLU A 56 -7.81 -0.19 12.19
N HIS A 57 -8.72 -0.44 13.14
CA HIS A 57 -8.55 -1.45 14.19
C HIS A 57 -7.22 -1.35 14.98
N GLY A 58 -6.67 -0.15 15.17
CA GLY A 58 -5.39 0.03 15.87
C GLY A 58 -4.14 -0.14 15.00
N ILE A 59 -4.31 -0.38 13.70
CA ILE A 59 -3.25 -0.68 12.74
C ILE A 59 -3.11 0.50 11.76
N HIS A 60 -1.88 0.96 11.57
CA HIS A 60 -1.54 1.94 10.53
C HIS A 60 -1.11 1.22 9.25
N TYR A 61 -2.00 1.18 8.26
CA TYR A 61 -1.70 0.71 6.91
C TYR A 61 -1.14 1.85 6.06
N ILE A 62 0.03 1.64 5.48
CA ILE A 62 0.80 2.66 4.78
C ILE A 62 1.29 2.09 3.46
N CYS A 63 0.92 2.71 2.35
CA CYS A 63 1.50 2.43 1.04
C CYS A 63 2.33 3.64 0.60
N PRO A 64 3.65 3.61 0.81
CA PRO A 64 4.55 4.73 0.49
C PRO A 64 5.22 4.57 -0.88
N CYS A 65 4.49 4.09 -1.89
CA CYS A 65 5.10 3.83 -3.20
C CYS A 65 5.55 5.13 -3.88
N LEU A 66 6.80 5.19 -4.33
CA LEU A 66 7.26 6.24 -5.24
C LEU A 66 6.60 6.09 -6.62
N GLY A 67 6.58 4.87 -7.15
CA GLY A 67 6.02 4.55 -8.47
C GLY A 67 6.89 5.03 -9.63
N TYR A 68 6.36 4.91 -10.86
CA TYR A 68 7.01 5.42 -12.06
C TYR A 68 6.89 6.94 -12.16
N GLN A 69 7.82 7.60 -12.85
CA GLN A 69 7.81 9.06 -13.05
C GLN A 69 6.47 9.61 -13.58
N ARG A 70 5.82 8.88 -14.51
CA ARG A 70 4.49 9.26 -15.03
C ARG A 70 3.34 9.21 -14.00
N GLN A 71 3.57 8.60 -12.84
CA GLN A 71 2.62 8.46 -11.73
C GLN A 71 2.89 9.48 -10.61
N TRP A 72 3.99 10.22 -10.71
CA TRP A 72 4.34 11.26 -9.76
C TRP A 72 3.37 12.45 -9.87
N ARG A 73 3.18 13.17 -8.77
CA ARG A 73 2.29 14.34 -8.74
C ARG A 73 3.02 15.61 -9.22
N THR A 74 4.34 15.57 -9.19
CA THR A 74 5.23 16.65 -9.55
C THR A 74 6.40 16.12 -10.40
N GLN A 75 7.14 17.04 -11.05
CA GLN A 75 8.36 16.71 -11.79
C GLN A 75 9.62 16.72 -10.91
N ASP A 76 9.50 17.14 -9.65
CA ASP A 76 10.61 17.25 -8.71
C ASP A 76 10.83 15.92 -7.97
N ILE A 77 11.91 15.22 -8.31
CA ILE A 77 12.25 13.93 -7.70
C ILE A 77 12.49 14.03 -6.20
N VAL A 78 13.08 15.13 -5.71
CA VAL A 78 13.36 15.30 -4.28
C VAL A 78 12.05 15.43 -3.52
N LYS A 79 11.10 16.19 -4.07
CA LYS A 79 9.75 16.28 -3.51
C LYS A 79 9.04 14.93 -3.51
N GLU A 80 9.08 14.19 -4.62
CA GLU A 80 8.41 12.88 -4.71
C GLU A 80 9.03 11.84 -3.78
N MET A 81 10.35 11.85 -3.61
CA MET A 81 11.04 11.01 -2.63
C MET A 81 10.64 11.35 -1.20
N ASN A 82 10.57 12.64 -0.85
CA ASN A 82 10.14 13.08 0.47
C ASN A 82 8.66 12.74 0.75
N ASP A 83 7.78 12.90 -0.24
CA ASP A 83 6.36 12.57 -0.11
C ASP A 83 6.12 11.05 0.01
N ALA A 84 7.06 10.23 -0.49
CA ALA A 84 7.06 8.78 -0.34
C ALA A 84 7.82 8.31 0.93
N LEU A 85 8.57 9.17 1.60
CA LEU A 85 9.31 8.79 2.80
C LEU A 85 8.36 8.62 4.00
N VAL A 86 8.64 7.63 4.84
CA VAL A 86 7.91 7.40 6.08
C VAL A 86 8.91 7.22 7.21
N GLU A 87 8.77 8.05 8.23
CA GLU A 87 9.54 7.97 9.46
C GLU A 87 8.66 7.40 10.57
N PHE A 88 9.24 6.52 11.39
CA PHE A 88 8.59 5.95 12.57
C PHE A 88 9.41 6.33 13.79
N HIS A 89 8.76 6.91 14.78
CA HIS A 89 9.32 7.08 16.11
C HIS A 89 8.74 5.96 16.98
N ILE A 90 9.57 4.95 17.26
CA ILE A 90 9.20 3.69 17.91
C ILE A 90 9.79 3.57 19.31
#